data_AF-A0A655AAG9-F1
#
_entry.id   AF-A0A655AAG9-F1
#
_cell.length_a   1.000
_cell.length_b   1.000
_cell.length_c   1.000
_cell.angle_alpha   90.00
_cell.angle_beta   90.00
_cell.angle_gamma   90.00
#
_symmetry.space_group_name_H-M   'P 1'
#
loop_
_entity.id
_entity.type
_entity.pdbx_description
1 polymer ?
#
loop_
_entity_poly.entity_id
_entity_poly.type
_entity_poly.pdbx_seq_one_letter_code
_entity_poly.pdbx_strand_id
1 'polypeptide(L)'
;MLGNPANPATVKSSELSKLPMGQTVGIPGAPYATPVSAGSTSIWTLCDTVARADSTSPVVQTAVIAIPLEIDASIDPLQSHEAVLVSYQGETWIVTTKGRHAIDLTDRALTSSMGIPVTARPTPISEGMFNALPDMGPWQLPPIPAAGAPNSLGLPDDLVIGSVFQIHTDKGPQYYVVLPDGIAQVNATTAAALRATQAHGLVAPPAMVPSLVVRIAERVYPSPLPDEPLKIVSRPQDPALCWSWQRSAGDQSPQSTVLSGRHLPISPSAMNMGIKQIHGTATVYLDGGKFVALQSPDPRYTESMYYIDPQGVRYGVPNAETAKSLGLSSPQNAPWEIVRLLVDGPVLSKDAALLEHDTLPADPSPRKVPAGASGAP
;
A
#
# COMPACT_ATOMS: atom_id res chain seq x y z
N MET A 1 -23.04 -24.13 -15.53
CA MET A 1 -23.87 -25.34 -15.69
C MET A 1 -23.26 -26.35 -16.67
N LEU A 2 -22.96 -25.98 -17.92
CA LEU A 2 -22.49 -26.89 -18.98
C LEU A 2 -21.08 -27.49 -18.78
N GLY A 3 -20.30 -26.94 -17.83
CA GLY A 3 -18.94 -27.43 -17.53
C GLY A 3 -17.87 -27.05 -18.56
N ASN A 4 -18.19 -26.22 -19.55
CA ASN A 4 -17.27 -25.74 -20.59
C ASN A 4 -17.69 -24.35 -21.08
N PRO A 5 -16.76 -23.55 -21.64
CA PRO A 5 -17.04 -22.19 -22.14
C PRO A 5 -17.72 -22.21 -23.51
N ALA A 6 -18.96 -22.73 -23.54
CA ALA A 6 -19.75 -22.84 -24.77
C ALA A 6 -20.23 -21.47 -25.27
N ASN A 7 -20.27 -21.31 -26.59
CA ASN A 7 -20.98 -20.19 -27.23
C ASN A 7 -22.41 -20.61 -27.57
N PRO A 8 -23.41 -19.73 -27.40
CA PRO A 8 -24.80 -20.04 -27.74
C PRO A 8 -24.97 -20.24 -29.26
N ALA A 9 -25.77 -21.22 -29.64
CA ALA A 9 -26.14 -21.45 -31.04
C ALA A 9 -27.37 -20.59 -31.41
N THR A 10 -27.25 -19.78 -32.45
CA THR A 10 -28.36 -18.93 -32.92
C THR A 10 -29.45 -19.78 -33.59
N VAL A 11 -30.67 -19.70 -33.07
CA VAL A 11 -31.85 -20.35 -33.63
C VAL A 11 -33.02 -19.36 -33.72
N LYS A 12 -34.02 -19.66 -34.56
CA LYS A 12 -35.26 -18.87 -34.60
C LYS A 12 -36.06 -19.11 -33.32
N SER A 13 -36.81 -18.10 -32.87
CA SER A 13 -37.70 -18.22 -31.71
C SER A 13 -38.70 -19.38 -31.84
N SER A 14 -39.21 -19.64 -33.05
CA SER A 14 -40.12 -20.77 -33.34
C SER A 14 -39.49 -22.16 -33.18
N GLU A 15 -38.16 -22.26 -33.14
CA GLU A 15 -37.49 -23.54 -32.83
C GLU A 15 -37.53 -23.84 -31.34
N LEU A 16 -37.46 -22.81 -30.48
CA LEU A 16 -37.51 -22.97 -29.02
C LEU A 16 -38.88 -23.50 -28.56
N SER A 17 -39.97 -23.12 -29.25
CA SER A 17 -41.33 -23.59 -28.93
C SER A 17 -41.57 -25.07 -29.23
N LYS A 18 -40.62 -25.77 -29.88
CA LYS A 18 -40.70 -27.21 -30.13
C LYS A 18 -40.27 -28.06 -28.92
N LEU A 19 -39.70 -27.43 -27.89
CA LEU A 19 -39.24 -28.10 -26.66
C LEU A 19 -40.05 -27.60 -25.45
N PRO A 20 -40.26 -28.45 -24.43
CA PRO A 20 -40.87 -28.00 -23.17
C PRO A 20 -39.94 -27.00 -22.47
N MET A 21 -40.48 -25.83 -22.12
CA MET A 21 -39.75 -24.80 -21.38
C MET A 21 -39.78 -25.10 -19.88
N GLY A 22 -38.61 -25.05 -19.24
CA GLY A 22 -38.45 -25.16 -17.79
C GLY A 22 -38.45 -23.79 -17.10
N GLN A 23 -38.13 -23.80 -15.80
CA GLN A 23 -37.96 -22.58 -15.02
C GLN A 23 -36.66 -21.85 -15.36
N THR A 24 -36.59 -20.57 -14.98
CA THR A 24 -35.36 -19.78 -15.12
C THR A 24 -34.31 -20.30 -14.15
N VAL A 25 -33.07 -20.47 -14.61
CA VAL A 25 -31.92 -20.93 -13.81
C VAL A 25 -30.74 -19.99 -13.96
N GLY A 26 -29.83 -19.99 -12.98
CA GLY A 26 -28.59 -19.22 -13.02
C GLY A 26 -28.31 -18.48 -11.72
N ILE A 27 -27.29 -17.62 -11.76
CA ILE A 27 -26.85 -16.81 -10.62
C ILE A 27 -27.27 -15.36 -10.89
N PRO A 28 -28.33 -14.85 -10.23
CA PRO A 28 -28.70 -13.44 -10.34
C PRO A 28 -27.55 -12.56 -9.84
N GLY A 29 -27.21 -11.50 -10.59
CA GLY A 29 -26.11 -10.61 -10.24
C GLY A 29 -24.71 -11.08 -10.67
N ALA A 30 -24.57 -12.25 -11.30
CA ALA A 30 -23.33 -12.61 -11.99
C ALA A 30 -23.11 -11.73 -13.24
N PRO A 31 -21.86 -11.51 -13.67
CA PRO A 31 -21.59 -10.77 -14.90
C PRO A 31 -22.09 -11.58 -16.10
N TYR A 32 -22.51 -10.89 -17.16
CA TYR A 32 -23.04 -11.53 -18.37
C TYR A 32 -22.04 -12.49 -19.03
N ALA A 33 -20.77 -12.12 -19.02
CA ALA A 33 -19.64 -12.90 -19.50
C ALA A 33 -18.40 -12.57 -18.67
N THR A 34 -17.33 -13.32 -18.86
CA THR A 34 -16.08 -13.16 -18.10
C THR A 34 -14.89 -12.74 -18.99
N PRO A 35 -14.97 -11.65 -19.78
CA PRO A 35 -13.83 -11.17 -20.56
C PRO A 35 -12.69 -10.73 -19.63
N VAL A 36 -11.45 -11.02 -20.04
CA VAL A 36 -10.23 -10.64 -19.32
C VAL A 36 -9.35 -9.82 -20.27
N SER A 37 -8.79 -8.70 -19.77
CA SER A 37 -7.88 -7.85 -20.52
C SER A 37 -6.59 -8.60 -20.90
N ALA A 38 -6.04 -8.31 -22.07
CA ALA A 38 -4.75 -8.85 -22.48
C ALA A 38 -3.61 -8.15 -21.74
N GLY A 39 -2.98 -8.84 -20.80
CA GLY A 39 -1.81 -8.36 -20.07
C GLY A 39 -1.24 -9.47 -19.19
N SER A 40 0.08 -9.66 -19.21
CA SER A 40 0.75 -10.69 -18.40
C SER A 40 1.22 -10.16 -17.05
N THR A 41 1.56 -8.88 -16.98
CA THR A 41 1.95 -8.20 -15.73
C THR A 41 0.72 -7.83 -14.92
N SER A 42 0.71 -8.21 -13.65
CA SER A 42 -0.32 -7.82 -12.69
C SER A 42 0.12 -6.53 -12.01
N ILE A 43 -0.67 -5.46 -12.17
CA ILE A 43 -0.41 -4.13 -11.62
C ILE A 43 -1.65 -3.72 -10.83
N TRP A 44 -1.45 -3.36 -9.56
CA TRP A 44 -2.50 -2.92 -8.66
C TRP A 44 -1.99 -1.74 -7.84
N THR A 45 -2.69 -0.62 -7.92
CA THR A 45 -2.33 0.60 -7.22
C THR A 45 -3.52 1.14 -6.45
N LEU A 46 -3.31 1.43 -5.18
CA LEU A 46 -4.26 2.12 -4.32
C LEU A 46 -3.78 3.56 -4.14
N CYS A 47 -4.61 4.54 -4.43
CA CYS A 47 -4.29 5.95 -4.26
C CYS A 47 -5.28 6.63 -3.34
N ASP A 48 -4.79 7.41 -2.40
CA ASP A 48 -5.57 8.39 -1.66
C ASP A 48 -5.25 9.79 -2.17
N THR A 49 -6.29 10.56 -2.48
CA THR A 49 -6.20 11.99 -2.77
C THR A 49 -6.88 12.77 -1.66
N VAL A 50 -6.14 13.68 -1.01
CA VAL A 50 -6.69 14.55 0.04
C VAL A 50 -7.06 15.91 -0.54
N ALA A 51 -8.31 16.34 -0.30
CA ALA A 51 -8.77 17.69 -0.56
C ALA A 51 -8.80 18.50 0.75
N ARG A 52 -8.50 19.81 0.66
CA ARG A 52 -8.48 20.74 1.80
C ARG A 52 -7.58 20.26 2.95
N ALA A 53 -6.36 19.81 2.60
CA ALA A 53 -5.37 19.24 3.52
C ALA A 53 -5.09 20.13 4.75
N ASP A 54 -5.04 21.46 4.58
CA ASP A 54 -4.77 22.42 5.67
C ASP A 54 -6.02 22.81 6.48
N SER A 55 -7.20 22.30 6.12
CA SER A 55 -8.45 22.65 6.80
C SER A 55 -8.70 21.80 8.05
N THR A 56 -9.68 22.20 8.86
CA THR A 56 -10.17 21.41 10.00
C THR A 56 -10.96 20.17 9.58
N SER A 57 -11.28 20.02 8.29
CA SER A 57 -12.10 18.92 7.77
C SER A 57 -11.61 18.49 6.38
N PRO A 58 -10.40 17.90 6.31
CA PRO A 58 -9.88 17.29 5.09
C PRO A 58 -10.78 16.15 4.61
N VAL A 59 -10.88 15.99 3.30
CA VAL A 59 -11.67 14.91 2.66
C VAL A 59 -10.74 14.02 1.88
N VAL A 60 -10.75 12.72 2.17
CA VAL A 60 -9.95 11.72 1.45
C VAL A 60 -10.83 11.02 0.41
N GLN A 61 -10.33 10.92 -0.82
CA GLN A 61 -10.90 10.10 -1.87
C GLN A 61 -9.94 8.97 -2.22
N THR A 62 -10.46 7.76 -2.32
CA THR A 62 -9.66 6.57 -2.61
C THR A 62 -9.93 6.07 -4.03
N ALA A 63 -8.86 5.71 -4.74
CA ALA A 63 -8.90 5.15 -6.08
C ALA A 63 -8.18 3.80 -6.14
N VAL A 64 -8.79 2.82 -6.77
CA VAL A 64 -8.17 1.54 -7.11
C VAL A 64 -7.88 1.54 -8.61
N ILE A 65 -6.63 1.29 -8.97
CA ILE A 65 -6.13 1.37 -10.34
C ILE A 65 -5.52 0.01 -10.69
N ALA A 66 -6.05 -0.67 -11.70
CA ALA A 66 -5.49 -1.92 -12.21
C ALA A 66 -5.28 -1.85 -13.73
N ILE A 67 -4.58 -0.80 -14.14
CA ILE A 67 -4.11 -0.51 -15.50
C ILE A 67 -2.63 -0.08 -15.42
N PRO A 68 -1.88 -0.08 -16.55
CA PRO A 68 -0.52 0.46 -16.58
C PRO A 68 -0.46 1.91 -16.08
N LEU A 69 0.56 2.21 -15.28
CA LEU A 69 0.75 3.55 -14.71
C LEU A 69 1.55 4.44 -15.67
N GLU A 70 1.23 5.73 -15.67
CA GLU A 70 2.05 6.78 -16.28
C GLU A 70 2.70 7.60 -15.16
N ILE A 71 4.03 7.46 -15.05
CA ILE A 71 4.85 8.09 -14.01
C ILE A 71 5.66 9.22 -14.63
N ASP A 72 5.63 10.38 -13.98
CA ASP A 72 6.43 11.55 -14.33
C ASP A 72 6.81 12.32 -13.06
N ALA A 73 7.58 13.40 -13.19
CA ALA A 73 8.07 14.19 -12.06
C ALA A 73 6.98 14.88 -11.20
N SER A 74 5.70 14.81 -11.60
CA SER A 74 4.57 15.32 -10.83
C SER A 74 3.84 14.24 -10.03
N ILE A 75 4.13 12.96 -10.28
CA ILE A 75 3.66 11.80 -9.51
C ILE A 75 4.63 10.63 -9.70
N ASP A 76 5.57 10.48 -8.77
CA ASP A 76 6.65 9.49 -8.83
C ASP A 76 6.87 8.77 -7.49
N PRO A 77 7.66 7.69 -7.47
CA PRO A 77 8.02 7.03 -6.22
C PRO A 77 8.72 7.99 -5.26
N LEU A 78 8.35 7.92 -3.98
CA LEU A 78 9.08 8.62 -2.93
C LEU A 78 10.56 8.27 -3.01
N GLN A 79 11.43 9.27 -2.85
CA GLN A 79 12.85 9.02 -2.71
C GLN A 79 13.18 8.49 -1.32
N SER A 80 14.38 7.95 -1.14
CA SER A 80 14.82 7.36 0.14
C SER A 80 14.86 8.35 1.31
N HIS A 81 15.00 9.65 1.01
CA HIS A 81 14.99 10.73 2.00
C HIS A 81 13.65 11.46 2.07
N GLU A 82 12.64 11.05 1.31
CA GLU A 82 11.31 11.66 1.32
C GLU A 82 10.32 10.84 2.14
N ALA A 83 9.42 11.53 2.83
CA ALA A 83 8.37 10.89 3.60
C ALA A 83 7.11 11.74 3.70
N VAL A 84 5.99 11.08 4.00
CA VAL A 84 4.70 11.74 4.22
C VAL A 84 4.26 11.55 5.66
N LEU A 85 3.92 12.64 6.34
CA LEU A 85 3.33 12.61 7.67
C LEU A 85 1.81 12.46 7.54
N VAL A 86 1.27 11.37 8.09
CA VAL A 86 -0.16 11.03 7.98
C VAL A 86 -0.78 10.75 9.36
N SER A 87 -2.12 10.75 9.40
CA SER A 87 -2.90 10.36 10.58
C SER A 87 -3.96 9.34 10.22
N TYR A 88 -4.21 8.41 11.15
CA TYR A 88 -5.28 7.43 11.05
C TYR A 88 -5.79 7.12 12.47
N GLN A 89 -7.10 7.19 12.68
CA GLN A 89 -7.76 6.91 13.97
C GLN A 89 -7.14 7.63 15.19
N GLY A 90 -6.63 8.86 15.00
CA GLY A 90 -6.03 9.67 16.07
C GLY A 90 -4.53 9.42 16.31
N GLU A 91 -3.93 8.45 15.63
CA GLU A 91 -2.50 8.16 15.69
C GLU A 91 -1.75 8.74 14.48
N THR A 92 -0.46 9.01 14.66
CA THR A 92 0.41 9.59 13.63
C THR A 92 1.41 8.58 13.10
N TRP A 93 1.63 8.65 11.79
CA TRP A 93 2.48 7.72 11.07
C TRP A 93 3.37 8.47 10.07
N ILE A 94 4.59 7.96 9.87
CA ILE A 94 5.46 8.36 8.77
C ILE A 94 5.36 7.30 7.67
N VAL A 95 5.07 7.73 6.45
CA VAL A 95 5.06 6.87 5.27
C VAL A 95 6.33 7.10 4.47
N THR A 96 7.06 6.01 4.20
CA THR A 96 8.25 5.98 3.34
C THR A 96 8.04 5.00 2.20
N THR A 97 9.05 4.82 1.34
CA THR A 97 9.02 3.83 0.25
C THR A 97 8.69 2.40 0.72
N LYS A 98 9.01 2.06 1.96
CA LYS A 98 8.83 0.70 2.52
C LYS A 98 7.44 0.46 3.10
N GLY A 99 6.72 1.50 3.50
CA GLY A 99 5.47 1.37 4.25
C GLY A 99 5.30 2.46 5.31
N ARG A 100 4.49 2.16 6.33
CA ARG A 100 4.17 3.08 7.43
C ARG A 100 4.95 2.73 8.69
N HIS A 101 5.30 3.75 9.45
CA HIS A 101 6.01 3.64 10.70
C HIS A 101 5.34 4.50 11.77
N ALA A 102 5.08 3.93 12.94
CA ALA A 102 4.44 4.67 14.03
C ALA A 102 5.35 5.80 14.51
N ILE A 103 4.82 6.99 14.75
CA ILE A 103 5.61 8.10 15.29
C ILE A 103 4.87 8.82 16.41
N ASP A 104 5.59 9.15 17.47
CA ASP A 104 5.12 10.06 18.51
C ASP A 104 5.65 11.47 18.25
N LEU A 105 4.75 12.40 17.89
CA LEU A 105 5.11 13.79 17.63
C LEU A 105 5.40 14.61 18.90
N THR A 106 5.15 14.05 20.09
CA THR A 106 5.48 14.70 21.37
C THR A 106 6.97 14.59 21.70
N ASP A 107 7.68 13.59 21.16
CA ASP A 107 9.14 13.51 21.25
C ASP A 107 9.80 14.51 20.28
N ARG A 108 10.04 15.72 20.79
CA ARG A 108 10.66 16.81 20.02
C ARG A 108 12.14 16.59 19.72
N ALA A 109 12.84 15.83 20.57
CA ALA A 109 14.25 15.51 20.33
C ALA A 109 14.36 14.59 19.11
N LEU A 110 13.53 13.55 19.08
CA LEU A 110 13.44 12.62 17.97
C LEU A 110 12.93 13.32 16.71
N THR A 111 11.75 13.94 16.73
CA THR A 111 11.18 14.60 15.53
C THR A 111 12.11 15.64 14.92
N SER A 112 12.78 16.47 15.72
CA SER A 112 13.74 17.46 15.20
C SER A 112 14.99 16.83 14.59
N SER A 113 15.56 15.80 15.23
CA SER A 113 16.75 15.12 14.71
C SER A 113 16.50 14.35 13.41
N MET A 114 15.24 13.99 13.18
CA MET A 114 14.76 13.30 11.98
C MET A 114 14.41 14.26 10.84
N GLY A 115 14.55 15.57 11.04
CA GLY A 115 14.21 16.58 10.04
C GLY A 115 12.71 16.86 9.91
N ILE A 116 11.87 16.37 10.83
CA ILE A 116 10.44 16.67 10.84
C ILE A 116 10.25 18.08 11.40
N PRO A 117 9.82 19.06 10.59
CA PRO A 117 9.65 20.42 11.06
C PRO A 117 8.57 20.50 12.15
N VAL A 118 8.73 21.41 13.10
CA VAL A 118 7.70 21.69 14.12
C VAL A 118 6.37 22.16 13.53
N THR A 119 6.39 22.63 12.28
CA THR A 119 5.25 23.08 11.49
C THR A 119 4.59 21.96 10.68
N ALA A 120 5.18 20.77 10.61
CA ALA A 120 4.60 19.64 9.89
C ALA A 120 3.28 19.21 10.55
N ARG A 121 2.25 19.02 9.72
CA ARG A 121 0.91 18.61 10.16
C ARG A 121 0.55 17.30 9.46
N PRO A 122 0.10 16.27 10.19
CA PRO A 122 -0.38 15.05 9.56
C PRO A 122 -1.65 15.33 8.77
N THR A 123 -1.80 14.63 7.64
CA THR A 123 -3.07 14.59 6.89
C THR A 123 -3.71 13.20 6.99
N PRO A 124 -5.04 13.08 6.91
CA PRO A 124 -5.68 11.77 7.01
C PRO A 124 -5.35 10.88 5.81
N ILE A 125 -5.33 9.58 6.06
CA ILE A 125 -5.37 8.52 5.05
C ILE A 125 -6.60 7.65 5.25
N SER A 126 -7.02 6.95 4.20
CA SER A 126 -8.14 6.00 4.23
C SER A 126 -7.75 4.73 4.98
N GLU A 127 -8.75 3.99 5.45
CA GLU A 127 -8.56 2.65 6.02
C GLU A 127 -7.94 1.68 5.01
N GLY A 128 -8.31 1.79 3.73
CA GLY A 128 -7.71 1.00 2.65
C GLY A 128 -6.21 1.26 2.56
N MET A 129 -5.80 2.53 2.53
CA MET A 129 -4.39 2.92 2.46
C MET A 129 -3.61 2.48 3.69
N PHE A 130 -4.16 2.69 4.89
CA PHE A 130 -3.52 2.28 6.15
C PHE A 130 -3.22 0.78 6.20
N ASN A 131 -4.15 -0.03 5.70
CA ASN A 131 -3.98 -1.47 5.66
C ASN A 131 -3.10 -1.96 4.50
N ALA A 132 -3.02 -1.21 3.40
CA ALA A 132 -2.18 -1.54 2.26
C ALA A 132 -0.69 -1.24 2.52
N LEU A 133 -0.40 -0.16 3.25
CA LEU A 133 0.95 0.18 3.67
C LEU A 133 1.43 -0.81 4.75
N PRO A 134 2.51 -1.58 4.51
CA PRO A 134 3.04 -2.49 5.52
C PRO A 134 3.49 -1.73 6.77
N ASP A 135 3.21 -2.30 7.94
CA ASP A 135 3.76 -1.81 9.21
C ASP A 135 5.23 -2.21 9.31
N MET A 136 6.11 -1.22 9.23
CA MET A 136 7.56 -1.43 9.24
C MET A 136 8.17 -1.19 10.63
N GLY A 137 7.33 -1.05 11.66
CA GLY A 137 7.72 -0.80 13.03
C GLY A 137 7.70 0.68 13.41
N PRO A 138 7.90 0.99 14.69
CA PRO A 138 7.93 2.36 15.16
C PRO A 138 9.18 3.08 14.66
N TRP A 139 9.00 4.33 14.26
CA TRP A 139 10.06 5.23 13.84
C TRP A 139 10.74 5.86 15.07
N GLN A 140 11.38 5.01 15.86
CA GLN A 140 12.03 5.36 17.12
C GLN A 140 13.44 4.78 17.19
N LEU A 141 14.29 5.40 18.01
CA LEU A 141 15.61 4.85 18.32
C LEU A 141 15.46 3.56 19.14
N PRO A 142 16.12 2.45 18.75
CA PRO A 142 16.17 1.25 19.58
C PRO A 142 16.66 1.56 21.01
N PRO A 143 15.99 1.06 22.05
CA PRO A 143 16.44 1.31 23.41
C PRO A 143 17.82 0.70 23.64
N ILE A 144 18.70 1.44 24.29
CA ILE A 144 20.05 0.98 24.65
C ILE A 144 20.02 0.47 26.10
N PRO A 145 20.18 -0.85 26.34
CA PRO A 145 20.24 -1.37 27.70
C PRO A 145 21.40 -0.75 28.48
N ALA A 146 21.22 -0.51 29.77
CA ALA A 146 22.22 0.10 30.66
C ALA A 146 22.71 1.50 30.21
N ALA A 147 21.90 2.26 29.46
CA ALA A 147 22.23 3.63 29.09
C ALA A 147 22.62 4.48 30.32
N GLY A 148 23.74 5.20 30.20
CA GLY A 148 24.34 6.00 31.27
C GLY A 148 25.28 5.26 32.21
N ALA A 149 25.36 3.93 32.15
CA ALA A 149 26.34 3.18 32.93
C ALA A 149 27.76 3.29 32.33
N PRO A 150 28.82 3.10 33.14
CA PRO A 150 30.20 3.10 32.64
C PRO A 150 30.41 2.05 31.55
N ASN A 151 31.24 2.35 30.55
CA ASN A 151 31.61 1.37 29.54
C ASN A 151 32.57 0.31 30.12
N SER A 152 32.50 -0.91 29.60
CA SER A 152 33.44 -2.00 29.90
C SER A 152 34.39 -2.28 28.74
N LEU A 153 34.58 -1.31 27.85
CA LEU A 153 35.24 -1.47 26.55
C LEU A 153 36.66 -0.89 26.53
N GLY A 154 37.11 -0.30 27.64
CA GLY A 154 38.38 0.42 27.72
C GLY A 154 38.35 1.76 26.98
N LEU A 155 37.16 2.32 26.76
CA LEU A 155 36.97 3.69 26.29
C LEU A 155 37.07 4.66 27.48
N PRO A 156 37.38 5.96 27.25
CA PRO A 156 37.38 6.98 28.29
C PRO A 156 36.11 6.98 29.13
N ASP A 157 36.22 7.35 30.41
CA ASP A 157 35.11 7.32 31.39
C ASP A 157 33.92 8.20 30.96
N ASP A 158 34.20 9.28 30.22
CA ASP A 158 33.18 10.18 29.64
C ASP A 158 32.28 9.47 28.60
N LEU A 159 32.76 8.39 27.98
CA LEU A 159 32.02 7.59 27.01
C LEU A 159 31.26 6.46 27.73
N VAL A 160 30.15 6.84 28.37
CA VAL A 160 29.19 5.90 28.97
C VAL A 160 28.40 5.13 27.91
N ILE A 161 27.75 4.03 28.29
CA ILE A 161 26.83 3.29 27.43
C ILE A 161 25.71 4.24 26.96
N GLY A 162 25.42 4.26 25.66
CA GLY A 162 24.48 5.17 25.01
C GLY A 162 25.10 6.48 24.49
N SER A 163 26.34 6.81 24.88
CA SER A 163 27.03 7.97 24.35
C SER A 163 27.46 7.79 22.89
N VAL A 164 27.66 8.91 22.20
CA VAL A 164 28.09 8.96 20.81
C VAL A 164 29.48 9.59 20.70
N PHE A 165 30.37 8.94 19.97
CA PHE A 165 31.70 9.46 19.63
C PHE A 165 31.92 9.40 18.11
N GLN A 166 33.03 9.97 17.64
CA GLN A 166 33.37 9.99 16.21
C GLN A 166 34.82 9.60 15.96
N ILE A 167 35.10 9.12 14.76
CA ILE A 167 36.45 8.88 14.24
C ILE A 167 36.60 9.64 12.94
N HIS A 168 37.74 10.28 12.74
CA HIS A 168 38.06 10.91 11.47
C HIS A 168 38.47 9.84 10.44
N THR A 169 37.83 9.84 9.29
CA THR A 169 38.14 8.96 8.15
C THR A 169 38.38 9.80 6.90
N ASP A 170 38.94 9.19 5.86
CA ASP A 170 39.14 9.86 4.56
C ASP A 170 37.83 10.36 3.91
N LYS A 171 36.68 9.82 4.32
CA LYS A 171 35.34 10.21 3.84
C LYS A 171 34.64 11.23 4.76
N GLY A 172 35.29 11.68 5.82
CA GLY A 172 34.71 12.54 6.86
C GLY A 172 34.52 11.80 8.20
N PRO A 173 33.77 12.39 9.15
CA PRO A 173 33.54 11.78 10.45
C PRO A 173 32.63 10.55 10.33
N GLN A 174 33.07 9.42 10.89
CA GLN A 174 32.21 8.27 11.14
C GLN A 174 31.77 8.29 12.61
N TYR A 175 30.48 8.18 12.87
CA TYR A 175 29.93 8.19 14.22
C TYR A 175 29.71 6.77 14.74
N TYR A 176 29.85 6.62 16.05
CA TYR A 176 29.64 5.36 16.75
C TYR A 176 28.81 5.60 18.00
N VAL A 177 27.94 4.64 18.32
CA VAL A 177 27.26 4.55 19.61
C VAL A 177 27.90 3.48 20.48
N VAL A 178 28.05 3.78 21.78
CA VAL A 178 28.56 2.83 22.78
C VAL A 178 27.42 1.92 23.25
N LEU A 179 27.61 0.61 23.13
CA LEU A 179 26.68 -0.43 23.59
C LEU A 179 27.31 -1.22 24.75
N PRO A 180 26.51 -2.01 25.51
CA PRO A 180 27.05 -2.79 26.62
C PRO A 180 28.17 -3.78 26.23
N ASP A 181 28.09 -4.32 25.03
CA ASP A 181 28.93 -5.43 24.55
C ASP A 181 29.79 -5.06 23.33
N GLY A 182 29.93 -3.76 23.03
CA GLY A 182 30.72 -3.25 21.91
C GLY A 182 30.33 -1.85 21.45
N ILE A 183 30.66 -1.53 20.21
CA ILE A 183 30.33 -0.26 19.55
C ILE A 183 29.62 -0.55 18.23
N ALA A 184 28.74 0.35 17.81
CA ALA A 184 28.06 0.22 16.53
C ALA A 184 28.19 1.50 15.70
N GLN A 185 28.44 1.35 14.40
CA GLN A 185 28.43 2.49 13.48
C GLN A 185 27.01 3.06 13.38
N VAL A 186 26.91 4.39 13.35
CA VAL A 186 25.64 5.10 13.20
C VAL A 186 25.81 6.26 12.22
N ASN A 187 24.77 6.56 11.45
CA ASN A 187 24.77 7.73 10.57
C ASN A 187 24.60 9.04 11.35
N ALA A 188 24.78 10.17 10.67
CA ALA A 188 24.77 11.50 11.29
C ALA A 188 23.40 11.84 11.92
N THR A 189 22.29 11.44 11.29
CA THR A 189 20.93 11.64 11.82
C THR A 189 20.70 10.84 13.09
N THR A 190 21.11 9.57 13.13
CA THR A 190 21.05 8.73 14.34
C THR A 190 21.94 9.27 15.46
N ALA A 191 23.15 9.71 15.13
CA ALA A 191 24.06 10.34 16.09
C ALA A 191 23.46 11.60 16.70
N ALA A 192 22.84 12.45 15.88
CA ALA A 192 22.14 13.66 16.34
C ALA A 192 20.93 13.29 17.22
N ALA A 193 20.14 12.30 16.81
CA ALA A 193 18.97 11.83 17.54
C ALA A 193 19.34 11.29 18.93
N LEU A 194 20.33 10.39 19.00
CA LEU A 194 20.82 9.82 20.26
C LEU A 194 21.24 10.93 21.24
N ARG A 195 21.99 11.93 20.75
CA ARG A 195 22.47 13.05 21.56
C ARG A 195 21.36 14.02 21.97
N ALA A 196 20.37 14.23 21.11
CA ALA A 196 19.20 15.06 21.42
C ALA A 196 18.33 14.40 22.50
N THR A 197 18.17 13.07 22.45
CA THR A 197 17.46 12.28 23.47
C THR A 197 18.24 12.25 24.79
N GLN A 198 19.54 11.97 24.74
CA GLN A 198 20.41 11.95 25.91
C GLN A 198 21.87 12.27 25.53
N ALA A 199 22.34 13.45 25.92
CA ALA A 199 23.69 13.90 25.61
C ALA A 199 24.77 13.31 26.54
N HIS A 200 24.39 12.75 27.71
CA HIS A 200 25.31 12.24 28.72
C HIS A 200 26.38 13.26 29.16
N GLY A 201 26.02 14.56 29.19
CA GLY A 201 26.95 15.64 29.54
C GLY A 201 27.95 16.04 28.44
N LEU A 202 27.90 15.40 27.27
CA LEU A 202 28.83 15.65 26.16
C LEU A 202 28.30 16.71 25.21
N VAL A 203 28.95 17.88 25.16
CA VAL A 203 28.57 18.99 24.27
C VAL A 203 28.74 18.67 22.78
N ALA A 204 29.72 17.82 22.43
CA ALA A 204 29.98 17.32 21.08
C ALA A 204 30.44 15.85 21.15
N PRO A 205 30.32 15.06 20.06
CA PRO A 205 30.86 13.71 20.02
C PRO A 205 32.40 13.77 20.14
N PRO A 206 33.01 13.14 21.17
CA PRO A 206 34.47 13.13 21.30
C PRO A 206 35.12 12.44 20.11
N ALA A 207 36.26 12.97 19.64
CA ALA A 207 37.02 12.37 18.56
C ALA A 207 37.98 11.31 19.11
N MET A 208 37.88 10.09 18.58
CA MET A 208 38.68 8.94 19.00
C MET A 208 39.70 8.56 17.93
N VAL A 209 40.86 8.07 18.37
CA VAL A 209 41.91 7.57 17.47
C VAL A 209 41.52 6.17 16.98
N PRO A 210 41.62 5.87 15.67
CA PRO A 210 41.24 4.57 15.11
C PRO A 210 41.87 3.37 15.83
N SER A 211 43.13 3.49 16.26
CA SER A 211 43.90 2.41 16.90
C SER A 211 43.30 1.90 18.22
N LEU A 212 42.51 2.73 18.92
CA LEU A 212 41.80 2.33 20.14
C LEU A 212 40.50 1.59 19.79
N VAL A 213 39.81 2.04 18.75
CA VAL A 213 38.47 1.57 18.37
C VAL A 213 38.53 0.19 17.70
N VAL A 214 39.51 -0.06 16.83
CA VAL A 214 39.64 -1.34 16.08
C VAL A 214 39.81 -2.58 16.95
N ARG A 215 40.03 -2.42 18.26
CA ARG A 215 40.16 -3.52 19.22
C ARG A 215 38.83 -3.88 19.90
N ILE A 216 37.82 -3.04 19.76
CA ILE A 216 36.50 -3.18 20.38
C ILE A 216 35.60 -4.00 19.45
N ALA A 217 34.75 -4.85 20.02
CA ALA A 217 33.80 -5.62 19.23
C ALA A 217 32.81 -4.70 18.50
N GLU A 218 32.70 -4.88 17.18
CA GLU A 218 31.68 -4.21 16.36
C GLU A 218 30.32 -4.90 16.49
N ARG A 219 29.28 -4.08 16.59
CA ARG A 219 27.87 -4.46 16.75
C ARG A 219 27.02 -3.69 15.74
N VAL A 220 25.75 -4.07 15.67
CA VAL A 220 24.75 -3.40 14.84
C VAL A 220 23.76 -2.69 15.74
N TYR A 221 23.59 -1.39 15.52
CA TYR A 221 22.51 -0.61 16.11
C TYR A 221 21.44 -0.39 15.03
N PRO A 222 20.28 -1.07 15.10
CA PRO A 222 19.31 -1.10 14.00
C PRO A 222 18.42 0.16 14.00
N SER A 223 19.04 1.33 13.84
CA SER A 223 18.32 2.61 13.72
C SER A 223 17.46 2.63 12.45
N PRO A 224 16.18 3.04 12.51
CA PRO A 224 15.35 3.22 11.33
C PRO A 224 15.66 4.51 10.56
N LEU A 225 16.51 5.40 11.12
CA LEU A 225 16.72 6.73 10.57
C LEU A 225 17.60 6.72 9.32
N PRO A 226 17.21 7.43 8.24
CA PRO A 226 17.99 7.49 7.01
C PRO A 226 19.22 8.36 7.17
N ASP A 227 20.19 8.18 6.26
CA ASP A 227 21.48 8.89 6.31
C ASP A 227 21.33 10.40 6.11
N GLU A 228 20.34 10.81 5.29
CA GLU A 228 20.00 12.19 5.03
C GLU A 228 18.77 12.62 5.85
N PRO A 229 18.67 13.90 6.27
CA PRO A 229 17.48 14.42 6.92
C PRO A 229 16.23 14.20 6.07
N LEU A 230 15.14 13.81 6.72
CA LEU A 230 13.89 13.51 6.02
C LEU A 230 13.27 14.79 5.46
N LYS A 231 12.96 14.78 4.16
CA LYS A 231 12.13 15.78 3.51
C LYS A 231 10.66 15.37 3.64
N ILE A 232 9.92 16.10 4.47
CA ILE A 232 8.47 15.88 4.62
C ILE A 232 7.74 16.50 3.44
N VAL A 233 7.03 15.66 2.69
CA VAL A 233 6.22 16.07 1.54
C VAL A 233 5.01 16.88 2.00
N SER A 234 4.75 17.97 1.28
CA SER A 234 3.63 18.87 1.54
C SER A 234 2.37 18.38 0.84
N ARG A 235 1.43 17.82 1.60
CA ARG A 235 0.16 17.29 1.09
C ARG A 235 -0.77 18.30 0.39
N PRO A 236 -0.75 19.61 0.72
CA PRO A 236 -1.42 20.62 -0.10
C PRO A 236 -0.86 20.76 -1.52
N GLN A 237 0.45 20.51 -1.70
CA GLN A 237 1.10 20.55 -3.02
C GLN A 237 0.99 19.22 -3.75
N ASP A 238 1.18 18.12 -3.00
CA ASP A 238 1.16 16.75 -3.48
C ASP A 238 0.04 15.94 -2.78
N PRO A 239 -1.23 16.17 -3.16
CA PRO A 239 -2.39 15.56 -2.50
C PRO A 239 -2.54 14.06 -2.73
N ALA A 240 -1.90 13.49 -3.74
CA ALA A 240 -1.95 12.06 -4.05
C ALA A 240 -0.86 11.30 -3.29
N LEU A 241 -1.25 10.25 -2.57
CA LEU A 241 -0.34 9.25 -2.00
C LEU A 241 -0.83 7.89 -2.47
N CYS A 242 0.03 7.12 -3.12
CA CYS A 242 -0.33 5.82 -3.66
C CYS A 242 0.59 4.72 -3.13
N TRP A 243 0.04 3.54 -2.91
CA TRP A 243 0.80 2.31 -2.78
C TRP A 243 0.59 1.48 -4.06
N SER A 244 1.69 1.24 -4.77
CA SER A 244 1.71 0.50 -6.03
C SER A 244 2.34 -0.87 -5.81
N TRP A 245 1.69 -1.89 -6.34
CA TRP A 245 2.12 -3.28 -6.30
C TRP A 245 2.17 -3.83 -7.72
N GLN A 246 3.24 -4.56 -8.04
CA GLN A 246 3.42 -5.17 -9.34
C GLN A 246 4.05 -6.56 -9.21
N ARG A 247 3.59 -7.48 -10.05
CA ARG A 247 4.24 -8.78 -10.26
C ARG A 247 4.10 -9.24 -11.70
N SER A 248 5.22 -9.57 -12.33
CA SER A 248 5.25 -10.14 -13.68
C SER A 248 5.20 -11.66 -13.63
N ALA A 249 4.83 -12.27 -14.76
CA ALA A 249 4.87 -13.71 -14.91
C ALA A 249 6.31 -14.23 -14.76
N GLY A 250 6.54 -15.17 -13.84
CA GLY A 250 7.86 -15.74 -13.54
C GLY A 250 8.60 -15.09 -12.37
N ASP A 251 8.16 -13.92 -11.89
CA ASP A 251 8.79 -13.26 -10.74
C ASP A 251 8.57 -14.10 -9.46
N GLN A 252 9.63 -14.24 -8.65
CA GLN A 252 9.56 -14.97 -7.37
C GLN A 252 8.68 -14.24 -6.35
N SER A 253 8.83 -12.91 -6.27
CA SER A 253 8.14 -12.04 -5.32
C SER A 253 7.65 -10.78 -6.02
N PRO A 254 6.55 -10.17 -5.55
CA PRO A 254 6.12 -8.87 -6.07
C PRO A 254 7.08 -7.75 -5.67
N GLN A 255 7.02 -6.65 -6.42
CA GLN A 255 7.62 -5.38 -6.06
C GLN A 255 6.52 -4.41 -5.64
N SER A 256 6.77 -3.64 -4.59
CA SER A 256 5.86 -2.59 -4.16
C SER A 256 6.62 -1.31 -3.85
N THR A 257 5.99 -0.18 -4.10
CA THR A 257 6.54 1.15 -3.79
C THR A 257 5.44 2.13 -3.41
N VAL A 258 5.83 3.24 -2.82
CA VAL A 258 4.93 4.34 -2.47
C VAL A 258 5.19 5.51 -3.43
N LEU A 259 4.13 6.04 -4.03
CA LEU A 259 4.16 7.20 -4.93
C LEU A 259 3.58 8.42 -4.22
N SER A 260 4.08 9.61 -4.53
CA SER A 260 3.53 10.88 -4.04
C SER A 260 3.50 11.91 -5.15
N GLY A 261 2.47 12.74 -5.20
CA GLY A 261 2.38 13.75 -6.25
C GLY A 261 1.04 14.47 -6.37
N ARG A 262 0.82 15.10 -7.53
CA ARG A 262 -0.26 16.05 -7.78
C ARG A 262 -1.59 15.41 -8.18
N HIS A 263 -1.54 14.21 -8.74
CA HIS A 263 -2.70 13.51 -9.29
C HIS A 263 -2.49 12.00 -9.29
N LEU A 264 -3.48 11.26 -9.78
CA LEU A 264 -3.36 9.82 -9.98
C LEU A 264 -2.30 9.50 -11.06
N PRO A 265 -1.54 8.39 -10.93
CA PRO A 265 -0.47 7.99 -11.85
C PRO A 265 -1.02 7.31 -13.13
N ILE A 266 -1.95 7.97 -13.82
CA ILE A 266 -2.62 7.47 -15.03
C ILE A 266 -2.75 8.60 -16.06
N SER A 267 -2.98 8.23 -17.31
CA SER A 267 -3.09 9.19 -18.41
C SER A 267 -4.26 10.18 -18.22
N PRO A 268 -4.18 11.39 -18.79
CA PRO A 268 -5.27 12.37 -18.74
C PRO A 268 -6.61 11.83 -19.29
N SER A 269 -6.56 10.96 -20.29
CA SER A 269 -7.77 10.32 -20.83
C SER A 269 -8.35 9.30 -19.85
N ALA A 270 -7.50 8.55 -19.15
CA ALA A 270 -7.92 7.56 -18.15
C ALA A 270 -8.51 8.20 -16.88
N MET A 271 -8.09 9.41 -16.49
CA MET A 271 -8.65 10.12 -15.33
C MET A 271 -10.18 10.30 -15.40
N ASN A 272 -10.73 10.41 -16.61
CA ASN A 272 -12.17 10.58 -16.85
C ASN A 272 -12.95 9.26 -16.91
N MET A 273 -12.27 8.11 -16.87
CA MET A 273 -12.88 6.78 -16.99
C MET A 273 -13.19 6.12 -15.63
N GLY A 274 -13.00 6.83 -14.53
CA GLY A 274 -13.17 6.30 -13.17
C GLY A 274 -14.61 5.88 -12.88
N ILE A 275 -14.78 4.64 -12.41
CA ILE A 275 -16.09 4.07 -12.05
C ILE A 275 -16.27 4.19 -10.55
N LYS A 276 -17.14 5.10 -10.10
CA LYS A 276 -17.46 5.23 -8.67
C LYS A 276 -18.41 4.13 -8.22
N GLN A 277 -17.90 3.20 -7.41
CA GLN A 277 -18.70 2.13 -6.81
C GLN A 277 -19.76 2.72 -5.87
N ILE A 278 -21.00 2.23 -5.98
CA ILE A 278 -22.15 2.76 -5.24
C ILE A 278 -22.03 2.43 -3.75
N HIS A 279 -21.76 1.17 -3.44
CA HIS A 279 -21.61 0.65 -2.08
C HIS A 279 -20.15 0.46 -1.67
N GLY A 280 -19.21 0.76 -2.58
CA GLY A 280 -17.77 0.67 -2.34
C GLY A 280 -17.17 1.99 -1.87
N THR A 281 -15.96 1.91 -1.32
CA THR A 281 -15.22 3.08 -0.85
C THR A 281 -14.39 3.74 -1.95
N ALA A 282 -14.07 3.01 -3.03
CA ALA A 282 -13.15 3.44 -4.07
C ALA A 282 -13.82 3.90 -5.38
N THR A 283 -13.09 4.74 -6.14
CA THR A 283 -13.29 4.92 -7.59
C THR A 283 -12.34 3.95 -8.31
N VAL A 284 -12.85 3.15 -9.23
CA VAL A 284 -12.10 2.07 -9.87
C VAL A 284 -11.69 2.44 -11.31
N TYR A 285 -10.43 2.19 -11.66
CA TYR A 285 -9.87 2.41 -12.99
C TYR A 285 -9.34 1.08 -13.54
N LEU A 286 -9.99 0.57 -14.59
CA LEU A 286 -9.70 -0.71 -15.24
C LEU A 286 -9.75 -0.55 -16.77
N ASP A 287 -8.97 -1.37 -17.47
CA ASP A 287 -8.92 -1.48 -18.94
C ASP A 287 -9.64 -2.74 -19.46
N GLY A 288 -10.36 -3.43 -18.56
CA GLY A 288 -11.07 -4.67 -18.83
C GLY A 288 -11.12 -5.56 -17.59
N GLY A 289 -11.80 -6.70 -17.70
CA GLY A 289 -11.90 -7.65 -16.59
C GLY A 289 -10.55 -8.28 -16.25
N LYS A 290 -10.43 -8.80 -15.03
CA LYS A 290 -9.22 -9.46 -14.50
C LYS A 290 -9.60 -10.82 -13.93
N PHE A 291 -8.67 -11.78 -13.98
CA PHE A 291 -8.79 -13.03 -13.24
C PHE A 291 -7.57 -13.18 -12.33
N VAL A 292 -7.81 -13.15 -11.02
CA VAL A 292 -6.74 -13.05 -10.03
C VAL A 292 -6.77 -14.16 -9.01
N ALA A 293 -5.60 -14.52 -8.51
CA ALA A 293 -5.40 -15.32 -7.32
C ALA A 293 -4.83 -14.41 -6.23
N LEU A 294 -5.47 -14.40 -5.07
CA LEU A 294 -5.01 -13.56 -3.97
C LEU A 294 -3.75 -14.16 -3.36
N GLN A 295 -2.75 -13.30 -3.18
CA GLN A 295 -1.63 -13.58 -2.30
C GLN A 295 -1.83 -12.79 -1.01
N SER A 296 -1.90 -13.52 0.10
CA SER A 296 -1.88 -12.94 1.43
C SER A 296 -0.71 -13.55 2.21
N PRO A 297 0.06 -12.73 2.94
CA PRO A 297 1.07 -13.24 3.87
C PRO A 297 0.43 -13.90 5.12
N ASP A 298 -0.87 -13.73 5.34
CA ASP A 298 -1.59 -14.34 6.47
C ASP A 298 -2.03 -15.78 6.10
N PRO A 299 -1.49 -16.81 6.78
CA PRO A 299 -1.76 -18.22 6.47
C PRO A 299 -3.21 -18.64 6.73
N ARG A 300 -4.03 -17.78 7.36
CA ARG A 300 -5.48 -18.01 7.53
C ARG A 300 -6.25 -17.82 6.23
N TYR A 301 -5.73 -17.05 5.28
CA TYR A 301 -6.38 -16.84 4.00
C TYR A 301 -5.95 -17.94 3.03
N THR A 302 -6.89 -18.80 2.66
CA THR A 302 -6.70 -19.77 1.59
C THR A 302 -6.50 -19.05 0.26
N GLU A 303 -5.67 -19.60 -0.62
CA GLU A 303 -5.57 -19.14 -2.01
C GLU A 303 -6.98 -19.08 -2.61
N SER A 304 -7.45 -17.87 -2.84
CA SER A 304 -8.79 -17.59 -3.34
C SER A 304 -8.67 -16.93 -4.69
N MET A 305 -9.50 -17.38 -5.63
CA MET A 305 -9.54 -16.83 -6.98
C MET A 305 -10.75 -15.91 -7.12
N TYR A 306 -10.57 -14.80 -7.82
CA TYR A 306 -11.63 -13.86 -8.14
C TYR A 306 -11.61 -13.51 -9.62
N TYR A 307 -12.78 -13.53 -10.23
CA TYR A 307 -13.01 -12.79 -11.47
C TYR A 307 -13.40 -11.36 -11.11
N ILE A 308 -12.85 -10.37 -11.77
CA ILE A 308 -13.19 -8.96 -11.59
C ILE A 308 -13.72 -8.47 -12.93
N ASP A 309 -14.95 -7.99 -12.95
CA ASP A 309 -15.56 -7.52 -14.19
C ASP A 309 -15.01 -6.13 -14.61
N PRO A 310 -15.30 -5.66 -15.83
CA PRO A 310 -14.87 -4.33 -16.27
C PRO A 310 -15.43 -3.15 -15.44
N GLN A 311 -16.38 -3.39 -14.54
CA GLN A 311 -16.92 -2.38 -13.61
C GLN A 311 -16.22 -2.42 -12.24
N GLY A 312 -15.30 -3.37 -12.04
CA GLY A 312 -14.55 -3.52 -10.80
C GLY A 312 -15.30 -4.27 -9.70
N VAL A 313 -16.34 -5.05 -10.02
CA VAL A 313 -16.97 -5.95 -9.05
C VAL A 313 -16.19 -7.25 -9.01
N ARG A 314 -15.87 -7.76 -7.81
CA ARG A 314 -15.16 -9.04 -7.64
C ARG A 314 -16.15 -10.18 -7.39
N TYR A 315 -15.98 -11.29 -8.10
CA TYR A 315 -16.79 -12.49 -8.00
C TYR A 315 -15.91 -13.67 -7.63
N GLY A 316 -16.22 -14.34 -6.52
CA GLY A 316 -15.44 -15.48 -6.06
C GLY A 316 -15.51 -16.64 -7.05
N VAL A 317 -14.36 -17.24 -7.36
CA VAL A 317 -14.25 -18.46 -8.19
C VAL A 317 -13.70 -19.57 -7.30
N PRO A 318 -14.51 -20.59 -6.96
CA PRO A 318 -14.20 -21.51 -5.87
C PRO A 318 -13.03 -22.45 -6.17
N ASN A 319 -12.82 -22.80 -7.45
CA ASN A 319 -11.79 -23.76 -7.85
C ASN A 319 -11.43 -23.64 -9.34
N ALA A 320 -10.32 -24.28 -9.72
CA ALA A 320 -9.78 -24.23 -11.07
C ALA A 320 -10.68 -24.91 -12.13
N GLU A 321 -11.49 -25.90 -11.74
CA GLU A 321 -12.47 -26.51 -12.64
C GLU A 321 -13.56 -25.51 -13.03
N THR A 322 -14.06 -24.75 -12.06
CA THR A 322 -15.02 -23.68 -12.30
C THR A 322 -14.42 -22.59 -13.18
N ALA A 323 -13.19 -22.16 -12.91
CA ALA A 323 -12.47 -21.21 -13.75
C ALA A 323 -12.37 -21.69 -15.21
N LYS A 324 -11.93 -22.93 -15.44
CA LYS A 324 -11.86 -23.53 -16.79
C LYS A 324 -13.21 -23.56 -17.49
N SER A 325 -14.30 -23.86 -16.75
CA SER A 325 -15.65 -23.87 -17.32
C SER A 325 -16.12 -22.48 -17.78
N LEU A 326 -15.58 -21.41 -17.20
CA LEU A 326 -15.82 -20.02 -17.59
C LEU A 326 -14.84 -19.52 -18.66
N GLY A 327 -13.92 -20.37 -19.14
CA GLY A 327 -12.88 -19.95 -20.08
C GLY A 327 -11.78 -19.08 -19.43
N LEU A 328 -11.74 -19.05 -18.10
CA LEU A 328 -10.69 -18.36 -17.34
C LEU A 328 -9.47 -19.27 -17.25
N SER A 329 -8.37 -18.80 -17.85
CA SER A 329 -7.07 -19.48 -17.86
C SER A 329 -6.33 -19.24 -16.53
N SER A 330 -4.99 -19.26 -16.52
CA SER A 330 -4.19 -19.04 -15.31
C SER A 330 -4.48 -17.68 -14.66
N PRO A 331 -4.81 -17.63 -13.36
CA PRO A 331 -5.02 -16.37 -12.66
C PRO A 331 -3.70 -15.61 -12.49
N GLN A 332 -3.78 -14.29 -12.49
CA GLN A 332 -2.66 -13.43 -12.11
C GLN A 332 -2.63 -13.26 -10.58
N ASN A 333 -1.45 -13.26 -9.98
CA ASN A 333 -1.36 -12.93 -8.55
C ASN A 333 -1.76 -11.46 -8.33
N ALA A 334 -2.49 -11.17 -7.25
CA ALA A 334 -2.89 -9.82 -6.89
C ALA A 334 -2.86 -9.61 -5.36
N PRO A 335 -2.62 -8.37 -4.90
CA PRO A 335 -2.57 -8.05 -3.47
C PRO A 335 -3.98 -8.02 -2.89
N TRP A 336 -4.20 -8.80 -1.84
CA TRP A 336 -5.47 -8.87 -1.11
C TRP A 336 -5.90 -7.49 -0.60
N GLU A 337 -4.94 -6.67 -0.18
CA GLU A 337 -5.12 -5.35 0.42
C GLU A 337 -5.92 -4.41 -0.49
N ILE A 338 -5.73 -4.54 -1.81
CA ILE A 338 -6.40 -3.73 -2.83
C ILE A 338 -7.66 -4.43 -3.34
N VAL A 339 -7.57 -5.72 -3.72
CA VAL A 339 -8.69 -6.42 -4.36
C VAL A 339 -9.92 -6.46 -3.44
N ARG A 340 -9.74 -6.57 -2.12
CA ARG A 340 -10.86 -6.59 -1.17
C ARG A 340 -11.66 -5.30 -1.07
N LEU A 341 -11.09 -4.17 -1.52
CA LEU A 341 -11.77 -2.87 -1.53
C LEU A 341 -12.86 -2.80 -2.61
N LEU A 342 -12.79 -3.72 -3.58
CA LEU A 342 -13.81 -3.87 -4.61
C LEU A 342 -15.07 -4.50 -4.00
N VAL A 343 -16.23 -3.95 -4.40
CA VAL A 343 -17.56 -4.52 -4.09
C VAL A 343 -17.59 -5.99 -4.47
N ASP A 344 -18.12 -6.83 -3.58
CA ASP A 344 -18.29 -8.26 -3.82
C ASP A 344 -19.62 -8.55 -4.53
N GLY A 345 -19.52 -9.37 -5.57
CA GLY A 345 -20.65 -10.01 -6.22
C GLY A 345 -20.83 -11.44 -5.74
N PRO A 346 -21.83 -12.17 -6.29
CA PRO A 346 -22.06 -13.56 -5.97
C PRO A 346 -20.88 -14.45 -6.38
N VAL A 347 -20.71 -15.56 -5.66
CA VAL A 347 -19.73 -16.60 -6.01
C VAL A 347 -20.18 -17.32 -7.27
N LEU A 348 -19.28 -17.42 -8.25
CA LEU A 348 -19.51 -18.14 -9.51
C LEU A 348 -19.31 -19.63 -9.25
N SER A 349 -20.37 -20.36 -8.90
CA SER A 349 -20.32 -21.80 -8.66
C SER A 349 -21.38 -22.55 -9.46
N LYS A 350 -21.13 -23.84 -9.74
CA LYS A 350 -22.12 -24.68 -10.43
C LYS A 350 -23.39 -24.85 -9.59
N ASP A 351 -23.24 -25.04 -8.29
CA ASP A 351 -24.36 -25.28 -7.38
C ASP A 351 -25.28 -24.06 -7.29
N ALA A 352 -24.71 -22.84 -7.17
CA ALA A 352 -25.50 -21.61 -7.21
C ALA A 352 -26.21 -21.42 -8.57
N ALA A 353 -25.61 -21.87 -9.68
CA ALA A 353 -26.20 -21.76 -11.01
C ALA A 353 -27.32 -22.78 -11.27
N LEU A 354 -27.43 -23.86 -10.49
CA LEU A 354 -28.44 -24.91 -10.63
C LEU A 354 -29.71 -24.64 -9.78
N LEU A 355 -29.84 -23.43 -9.26
CA LEU A 355 -31.06 -22.99 -8.57
C LEU A 355 -32.08 -22.47 -9.58
N GLU A 356 -33.35 -22.87 -9.40
CA GLU A 356 -34.49 -22.38 -10.17
C GLU A 356 -35.07 -21.10 -9.52
N HIS A 357 -35.55 -20.17 -10.34
CA HIS A 357 -36.09 -18.88 -9.91
C HIS A 357 -37.42 -18.60 -10.62
N ASP A 358 -38.47 -18.30 -9.86
CA ASP A 358 -39.74 -17.77 -10.39
C ASP A 358 -39.57 -16.31 -10.85
N THR A 359 -38.81 -15.51 -10.09
CA THR A 359 -38.47 -14.11 -10.37
C THR A 359 -37.06 -13.81 -9.92
N LEU A 360 -36.36 -12.93 -10.62
CA LEU A 360 -35.05 -12.44 -10.18
C LEU A 360 -35.21 -11.32 -9.15
N PRO A 361 -34.45 -11.32 -8.05
CA PRO A 361 -34.48 -10.21 -7.09
C PRO A 361 -34.05 -8.91 -7.77
N ALA A 362 -34.81 -7.84 -7.53
CA ALA A 362 -34.39 -6.50 -7.92
C ALA A 362 -33.13 -6.10 -7.12
N ASP A 363 -32.30 -5.23 -7.70
CA ASP A 363 -31.23 -4.56 -6.95
C ASP A 363 -31.86 -3.85 -5.74
N PRO A 364 -31.50 -4.20 -4.49
CA PRO A 364 -32.10 -3.60 -3.31
C PRO A 364 -31.75 -2.12 -3.14
N SER A 365 -30.66 -1.64 -3.77
CA SER A 365 -30.14 -0.29 -3.57
C SER A 365 -29.59 0.35 -4.87
N PRO A 366 -30.43 0.54 -5.90
CA PRO A 366 -29.98 1.09 -7.17
C PRO A 366 -29.73 2.60 -7.06
N ARG A 367 -28.75 3.11 -7.81
CA ARG A 367 -28.50 4.56 -7.95
C ARG A 367 -29.21 5.11 -9.18
N LYS A 368 -29.90 6.25 -9.04
CA LYS A 368 -30.45 6.98 -10.18
C LYS A 368 -29.32 7.45 -11.11
N VAL A 369 -29.49 7.23 -12.41
CA VAL A 369 -28.61 7.87 -13.42
C VAL A 369 -28.90 9.37 -13.42
N PRO A 370 -27.90 10.25 -13.35
CA PRO A 370 -28.13 11.68 -13.52
C PRO A 370 -28.79 11.93 -14.87
N ALA A 371 -29.92 12.64 -14.88
CA ALA A 371 -30.51 13.09 -16.14
C ALA A 371 -29.48 14.02 -16.81
N GLY A 372 -28.92 13.60 -17.95
CA GLY A 372 -28.11 14.48 -18.77
C GLY A 372 -28.94 15.72 -19.09
N ALA A 373 -28.33 16.91 -19.03
CA ALA A 373 -28.98 18.14 -19.44
C ALA A 373 -29.55 17.92 -20.85
N SER A 374 -30.87 17.84 -20.94
CA SER A 374 -31.60 17.77 -22.19
C SER A 374 -31.11 18.93 -23.04
N GLY A 375 -30.47 18.59 -24.18
CA GLY A 375 -30.04 19.57 -25.16
C GLY A 375 -31.19 20.54 -25.44
N ALA A 376 -30.90 21.83 -25.27
CA ALA A 376 -31.77 22.89 -25.75
C ALA A 376 -31.90 22.75 -27.29
N PRO A 377 -33.05 23.14 -27.86
CA PRO A 377 -33.52 22.72 -29.19
C PRO A 377 -32.63 23.14 -30.36
#